data_AF-A0A9W6NFZ7-F1
#
_entry.id   AF-A0A9W6NFZ7-F1
#
_cell.length_a   1.000
_cell.length_b   1.000
_cell.length_c   1.000
_cell.angle_alpha   90.00
_cell.angle_beta   90.00
_cell.angle_gamma   90.00
#
_symmetry.space_group_name_H-M   'P 1'
#
loop_
_entity.id
_entity.type
_entity.pdbx_description
1 polymer ?
#
loop_
_entity_poly.entity_id
_entity_poly.type
_entity_poly.pdbx_seq_one_letter_code
_entity_poly.pdbx_strand_id
1 'polypeptide(L)'
;MPAHRLRYLLPLLATLLLGACSEPPAPASFVNRVWSVSESPTVSKGMLYVFLSDGTLVLASNGNKPAFGQWQQDGADLVMIEEGQRYKTEVLMATKDILQLRQHNPGEPVEITLVPAN
;
A
#
# COMPACT_ATOMS: atom_id res chain seq x y z
N MET A 1 39.33 64.90 10.67
CA MET A 1 39.56 64.75 12.12
C MET A 1 38.34 65.30 12.86
N PRO A 2 37.82 64.68 13.95
CA PRO A 2 37.55 63.27 14.26
C PRO A 2 36.03 63.02 14.49
N ALA A 3 35.47 61.88 14.08
CA ALA A 3 35.18 60.66 14.85
C ALA A 3 34.07 60.77 15.92
N HIS A 4 33.01 59.98 15.76
CA HIS A 4 32.60 59.01 16.79
C HIS A 4 31.92 57.79 16.14
N ARG A 5 32.58 56.65 16.31
CA ARG A 5 32.11 55.30 16.00
C ARG A 5 31.22 54.81 17.14
N LEU A 6 30.12 54.12 16.83
CA LEU A 6 29.53 53.12 17.73
C LEU A 6 28.67 52.16 16.89
N ARG A 7 29.25 51.02 16.49
CA ARG A 7 29.01 49.67 17.07
C ARG A 7 27.53 49.28 17.03
N TYR A 8 27.16 48.40 16.10
CA TYR A 8 26.46 47.14 16.41
C TYR A 8 26.78 46.13 15.29
N LEU A 9 27.78 45.29 15.56
CA LEU A 9 27.84 43.95 14.99
C LEU A 9 26.80 43.11 15.75
N LEU A 10 25.80 42.57 15.04
CA LEU A 10 25.08 41.39 15.51
C LEU A 10 25.76 40.16 14.88
N PRO A 11 26.28 39.21 15.67
CA PRO A 11 26.68 37.92 15.17
C PRO A 11 25.57 36.87 15.40
N LEU A 12 25.73 35.72 14.74
CA LEU A 12 25.07 34.43 15.02
C LEU A 12 23.56 34.39 14.67
N LEU A 13 23.04 33.38 13.97
CA LEU A 13 23.27 31.96 14.20
C LEU A 13 22.88 31.20 12.92
N ALA A 14 23.81 30.41 12.37
CA ALA A 14 23.49 29.41 11.37
C ALA A 14 22.75 28.26 12.06
N THR A 15 21.46 28.10 11.82
CA THR A 15 20.71 26.89 12.19
C THR A 15 20.76 25.91 11.03
N LEU A 16 21.78 25.03 11.05
CA LEU A 16 21.69 23.74 10.35
C LEU A 16 20.55 22.95 11.01
N LEU A 17 19.38 22.93 10.38
CA LEU A 17 18.41 21.86 10.59
C LEU A 17 18.83 20.69 9.70
N LEU A 18 19.77 19.89 10.18
CA LEU A 18 19.86 18.49 9.78
C LEU A 18 18.64 17.78 10.38
N GLY A 19 17.47 18.05 9.81
CA GLY A 19 16.37 17.11 9.88
C GLY A 19 16.85 15.89 9.11
N ALA A 20 17.32 14.87 9.82
CA ALA A 20 17.31 13.53 9.27
C ALA A 20 15.84 13.30 8.87
N CYS A 21 15.56 13.45 7.58
CA CYS A 21 14.35 12.89 7.00
C CYS A 21 14.52 11.39 7.22
N SER A 22 14.02 10.89 8.34
CA SER A 22 13.74 9.47 8.48
C SER A 22 12.69 9.20 7.43
N GLU A 23 13.13 8.74 6.26
CA GLU A 23 12.23 8.29 5.21
C GLU A 23 11.32 7.25 5.87
N PRO A 24 9.99 7.43 5.82
CA PRO A 24 9.08 6.42 6.32
C PRO A 24 9.49 5.08 5.72
N PRO A 25 9.59 3.99 6.51
CA PRO A 25 9.97 2.70 5.95
C PRO A 25 9.09 2.45 4.73
N ALA A 26 9.72 2.23 3.58
CA ALA A 26 9.00 2.00 2.34
C ALA A 26 7.94 0.92 2.61
N PRO A 27 6.66 1.18 2.28
CA PRO A 27 5.62 0.19 2.54
C PRO A 27 6.05 -1.14 1.93
N ALA A 28 5.95 -2.21 2.73
CA ALA A 28 6.32 -3.52 2.23
C ALA A 28 5.46 -3.83 1.00
N SER A 29 6.11 -4.11 -0.13
CA SER A 29 5.37 -4.38 -1.36
C SER A 29 4.52 -5.64 -1.19
N PHE A 30 3.21 -5.51 -1.44
CA PHE A 30 2.28 -6.63 -1.46
C PHE A 30 2.41 -7.49 -2.73
N VAL A 31 3.19 -7.02 -3.70
CA VAL A 31 3.44 -7.66 -5.01
C VAL A 31 4.39 -8.85 -4.86
N ASN A 32 4.20 -9.89 -5.68
CA ASN A 32 4.98 -11.13 -5.72
C ASN A 32 5.02 -11.88 -4.38
N ARG A 33 3.90 -11.85 -3.64
CA ARG A 33 3.70 -12.59 -2.39
C ARG A 33 2.41 -13.38 -2.44
N VAL A 34 2.37 -14.48 -1.70
CA VAL A 34 1.15 -15.26 -1.50
C VAL A 34 0.46 -14.78 -0.24
N TRP A 35 -0.73 -14.23 -0.41
CA TRP A 35 -1.59 -13.76 0.66
C TRP A 35 -2.75 -14.73 0.85
N SER A 36 -3.19 -14.92 2.09
CA SER A 36 -4.35 -15.74 2.44
C SER A 36 -5.39 -14.87 3.16
N VAL A 37 -6.64 -14.96 2.74
CA VAL A 37 -7.76 -14.27 3.39
C VAL A 37 -7.91 -14.78 4.82
N SER A 38 -7.70 -13.90 5.79
CA SER A 38 -7.96 -14.17 7.20
C SER A 38 -9.38 -13.80 7.61
N GLU A 39 -9.90 -12.71 7.05
CA GLU A 39 -11.21 -12.13 7.38
C GLU A 39 -11.82 -11.40 6.18
N SER A 40 -13.11 -11.64 5.92
CA SER A 40 -13.93 -10.90 4.95
C SER A 40 -15.41 -11.29 5.15
N PRO A 41 -16.38 -10.40 4.89
CA PRO A 41 -17.80 -10.75 4.94
C PRO A 41 -18.25 -11.61 3.76
N THR A 42 -17.53 -11.59 2.62
CA THR A 42 -17.98 -12.25 1.38
C THR A 42 -16.93 -13.16 0.75
N VAL A 43 -15.64 -12.96 1.03
CA VAL A 43 -14.57 -13.79 0.50
C VAL A 43 -14.23 -14.91 1.49
N SER A 44 -14.19 -16.14 1.01
CA SER A 44 -13.91 -17.31 1.84
C SER A 44 -12.55 -17.22 2.52
N LYS A 45 -12.51 -17.51 3.83
CA LYS A 45 -11.27 -17.65 4.59
C LYS A 45 -10.37 -18.71 3.95
N GLY A 46 -9.08 -18.42 3.85
CA GLY A 46 -8.09 -19.28 3.22
C GLY A 46 -7.95 -19.10 1.70
N MET A 47 -8.82 -18.31 1.06
CA MET A 47 -8.64 -17.91 -0.34
C MET A 47 -7.29 -17.23 -0.52
N LEU A 48 -6.56 -17.60 -1.57
CA LEU A 48 -5.23 -17.09 -1.87
C LEU A 48 -5.27 -16.00 -2.92
N TYR A 49 -4.49 -14.94 -2.69
CA TYR A 49 -4.28 -13.81 -3.59
C TYR A 49 -2.78 -13.67 -3.89
N VAL A 50 -2.43 -13.51 -5.16
CA VAL A 50 -1.08 -13.12 -5.60
C VAL A 50 -1.18 -11.99 -6.61
N PHE A 51 -0.58 -10.85 -6.28
CA PHE A 51 -0.43 -9.71 -7.19
C PHE A 51 0.93 -9.81 -7.86
N LEU A 52 1.02 -10.35 -9.08
CA LEU A 52 2.28 -10.50 -9.79
C LEU A 52 2.72 -9.18 -10.42
N SER A 53 4.03 -8.90 -10.42
CA SER A 53 4.59 -7.64 -10.91
C SER A 53 4.37 -7.35 -12.39
N ASP A 54 3.90 -8.32 -13.17
CA ASP A 54 3.50 -8.16 -14.56
C ASP A 54 2.04 -7.70 -14.74
N GLY A 55 1.32 -7.48 -13.64
CA GLY A 55 -0.10 -7.13 -13.62
C GLY A 55 -1.04 -8.32 -13.57
N THR A 56 -0.55 -9.56 -13.46
CA THR A 56 -1.40 -10.74 -13.30
C THR A 56 -1.90 -10.86 -11.85
N LEU A 57 -3.20 -11.08 -11.68
CA LEU A 57 -3.81 -11.43 -10.40
C LEU A 57 -4.08 -12.94 -10.37
N VAL A 58 -3.59 -13.65 -9.36
CA VAL A 58 -3.88 -15.07 -9.16
C VAL A 58 -4.80 -15.22 -7.96
N LEU A 59 -5.87 -15.97 -8.15
CA LEU A 59 -6.89 -16.28 -7.15
C LEU A 59 -7.00 -17.80 -7.02
N ALA A 60 -6.83 -18.36 -5.82
CA ALA A 60 -6.92 -19.80 -5.62
C ALA A 60 -7.61 -20.16 -4.30
N SER A 61 -8.53 -21.12 -4.35
CA SER A 61 -9.13 -21.75 -3.16
C SER A 61 -8.80 -23.23 -3.14
N ASN A 62 -8.80 -23.84 -1.95
CA ASN A 62 -8.64 -25.28 -1.83
C ASN A 62 -9.71 -26.04 -2.64
N GLY A 63 -9.29 -27.04 -3.41
CA GLY A 63 -10.17 -27.91 -4.19
C GLY A 63 -10.69 -27.35 -5.52
N ASN A 64 -10.38 -26.10 -5.87
CA ASN A 64 -10.76 -25.50 -7.15
C ASN A 64 -9.54 -25.19 -8.02
N LYS A 65 -9.74 -25.16 -9.34
CA LYS A 65 -8.72 -24.67 -10.27
C LYS A 65 -8.46 -23.18 -9.99
N PRO A 66 -7.20 -22.72 -9.96
CA PRO A 66 -6.89 -21.30 -9.84
C PRO A 66 -7.54 -20.47 -10.95
N ALA A 67 -8.05 -19.30 -10.58
CA ALA A 67 -8.52 -18.28 -11.49
C ALA A 67 -7.44 -17.21 -11.69
N PHE A 68 -7.48 -16.58 -12.86
CA PHE A 68 -6.54 -15.53 -13.25
C PHE A 68 -7.32 -14.27 -13.61
N GLY A 69 -6.87 -13.15 -13.06
CA GLY A 69 -7.34 -11.82 -13.35
C GLY A 69 -6.19 -10.91 -13.73
N GLN A 70 -6.46 -9.61 -13.71
CA GLN A 70 -5.44 -8.57 -13.88
C GLN A 70 -5.55 -7.58 -12.72
N TRP A 71 -4.45 -6.90 -12.42
CA TRP A 71 -4.45 -5.77 -11.50
C TRP A 71 -3.56 -4.65 -12.04
N GLN A 72 -3.91 -3.43 -11.69
CA GLN A 72 -3.14 -2.24 -12.03
C GLN A 72 -3.17 -1.29 -10.83
N GLN A 73 -2.05 -0.64 -10.57
CA GLN A 73 -1.95 0.38 -9.54
C GLN A 73 -1.55 1.71 -10.18
N ASP A 74 -2.32 2.75 -9.88
CA ASP A 74 -2.05 4.13 -10.28
C ASP A 74 -2.08 5.01 -9.02
N GLY A 75 -0.90 5.38 -8.52
CA GLY A 75 -0.75 6.03 -7.23
C GLY A 75 -1.31 5.19 -6.08
N ALA A 76 -2.34 5.71 -5.41
CA ALA A 76 -3.04 5.03 -4.30
C ALA A 76 -4.23 4.18 -4.77
N ASP A 77 -4.67 4.34 -6.02
CA ASP A 77 -5.80 3.60 -6.55
C ASP A 77 -5.33 2.24 -7.09
N LEU A 78 -5.93 1.16 -6.60
CA LEU A 78 -5.77 -0.19 -7.12
C LEU A 78 -7.03 -0.54 -7.93
N VAL A 79 -6.84 -1.13 -9.10
CA VAL A 79 -7.96 -1.72 -9.88
C VAL A 79 -7.68 -3.20 -10.05
N MET A 80 -8.64 -4.02 -9.64
CA MET A 80 -8.63 -5.47 -9.85
C MET A 80 -9.62 -5.79 -10.97
N ILE A 81 -9.25 -6.73 -11.84
CA ILE A 81 -10.07 -7.21 -12.94
C ILE A 81 -10.22 -8.71 -12.75
N GLU A 82 -11.38 -9.14 -12.29
CA GLU A 82 -11.70 -10.55 -12.05
C GLU A 82 -12.86 -10.93 -12.99
N GLU A 83 -12.71 -12.02 -13.75
CA GLU A 83 -13.72 -12.49 -14.72
C GLU A 83 -14.21 -11.40 -15.70
N GLY A 84 -13.35 -10.43 -16.02
CA GLY A 84 -13.65 -9.30 -16.89
C GLY A 84 -14.36 -8.13 -16.20
N GLN A 85 -14.76 -8.26 -14.94
CA GLN A 85 -15.33 -7.19 -14.14
C GLN A 85 -14.24 -6.37 -13.46
N ARG A 86 -14.35 -5.04 -13.56
CA ARG A 86 -13.42 -4.09 -12.94
C ARG A 86 -13.92 -3.71 -11.56
N TYR A 87 -13.06 -3.85 -10.56
CA TYR A 87 -13.31 -3.46 -9.19
C TYR A 87 -12.30 -2.40 -8.76
N LYS A 88 -12.81 -1.19 -8.45
CA LYS A 88 -11.99 -0.19 -7.79
C LYS A 88 -11.69 -0.68 -6.38
N THR A 89 -10.43 -0.64 -5.98
CA THR A 89 -9.96 -1.19 -4.71
C THR A 89 -9.06 -0.17 -4.02
N GLU A 90 -9.29 0.03 -2.73
CA GLU A 90 -8.40 0.82 -1.88
C GLU A 90 -7.47 -0.12 -1.13
N VAL A 91 -6.19 0.24 -1.04
CA VAL A 91 -5.24 -0.42 -0.14
C VAL A 91 -5.27 0.32 1.19
N LEU A 92 -6.02 -0.22 2.16
CA LEU A 92 -6.15 0.36 3.50
C LEU A 92 -4.88 0.16 4.33
N MET A 93 -4.20 -0.96 4.14
CA MET A 93 -2.95 -1.30 4.83
C MET A 93 -2.10 -2.23 3.98
N ALA A 94 -0.80 -1.97 3.87
CA ALA A 94 0.17 -2.86 3.23
C ALA A 94 1.46 -2.92 4.07
N THR A 95 1.59 -3.97 4.86
CA THR A 95 2.78 -4.28 5.66
C THR A 95 3.32 -5.65 5.28
N LYS A 96 4.39 -6.10 5.94
CA LYS A 96 4.91 -7.45 5.74
C LYS A 96 3.96 -8.55 6.23
N ASP A 97 3.06 -8.23 7.17
CA ASP A 97 2.23 -9.22 7.88
C ASP A 97 0.73 -9.07 7.57
N ILE A 98 0.31 -7.92 7.04
CA ILE A 98 -1.10 -7.58 6.80
C ILE A 98 -1.22 -6.83 5.49
N LEU A 99 -2.13 -7.30 4.64
CA LEU A 99 -2.68 -6.57 3.51
C LEU A 99 -4.18 -6.41 3.76
N GLN A 100 -4.66 -5.16 3.81
CA GLN A 100 -6.08 -4.87 3.97
C GLN A 100 -6.56 -4.10 2.75
N LEU A 101 -7.61 -4.63 2.11
CA LEU A 101 -8.20 -4.10 0.89
C LEU A 101 -9.65 -3.71 1.15
N ARG A 102 -10.12 -2.64 0.50
CA ARG A 102 -11.55 -2.34 0.37
C ARG A 102 -11.93 -2.30 -1.09
N GLN A 103 -12.68 -3.30 -1.53
CA GLN A 103 -13.15 -3.44 -2.90
C GLN A 103 -14.54 -2.81 -3.06
N HIS A 104 -14.68 -1.89 -4.01
CA HIS A 104 -15.93 -1.24 -4.37
C HIS A 104 -16.72 -2.12 -5.33
N ASN A 105 -17.50 -3.03 -4.76
CA ASN A 105 -18.44 -3.86 -5.49
C ASN A 105 -19.76 -3.10 -5.75
N PRO A 106 -20.58 -3.54 -6.73
CA PRO A 106 -21.97 -3.09 -6.80
C PRO A 106 -22.68 -3.39 -5.47
N GLY A 107 -23.26 -2.35 -4.85
CA GLY A 107 -23.83 -2.44 -3.50
C GLY A 107 -22.86 -1.93 -2.45
N GLU A 108 -22.64 -2.70 -1.39
CA GLU A 108 -21.74 -2.33 -0.29
C GLU A 108 -20.28 -2.69 -0.61
N PRO A 109 -19.31 -1.81 -0.26
CA PRO A 109 -17.90 -2.15 -0.33
C PRO A 109 -17.57 -3.38 0.53
N VAL A 110 -16.67 -4.21 0.04
CA VAL A 110 -16.19 -5.40 0.74
C VAL A 110 -14.79 -5.13 1.26
N GLU A 111 -14.60 -5.29 2.57
CA GLU A 111 -13.27 -5.30 3.16
C GLU A 111 -12.71 -6.73 3.23
N ILE A 112 -11.43 -6.86 2.92
CA ILE A 112 -10.71 -8.12 2.90
C ILE A 112 -9.41 -7.92 3.66
N THR A 113 -9.23 -8.66 4.74
CA THR A 113 -7.96 -8.73 5.47
C THR A 113 -7.24 -10.00 5.04
N LEU A 114 -6.00 -9.83 4.60
CA LEU A 114 -5.11 -10.90 4.19
C LEU A 114 -3.83 -10.90 5.03
N VAL A 115 -3.31 -12.10 5.27
CA VAL A 115 -2.05 -12.37 5.95
C VAL A 115 -1.15 -13.21 5.03
N PRO A 116 0.18 -13.29 5.26
CA PRO A 116 1.03 -14.21 4.52
C PRO A 116 0.47 -15.64 4.56
N ALA A 117 0.44 -16.32 3.41
CA ALA A 117 0.13 -17.74 3.38
C ALA A 117 1.30 -18.52 4.01
N ASN A 118 0.97 -19.49 4.86
CA ASN A 118 1.93 -20.41 5.49
C ASN A 118 2.27 -21.60 4.60
#